data_AF-A0A3N4YVZ8-F1
#
_entry.id   AF-A0A3N4YVZ8-F1
#
_cell.length_a   1.000
_cell.length_b   1.000
_cell.length_c   1.000
_cell.angle_alpha   90.00
_cell.angle_beta   90.00
_cell.angle_gamma   90.00
#
_symmetry.space_group_name_H-M   'P 1'
#
loop_
_entity.id
_entity.type
_entity.pdbx_description
1 polymer ?
#
loop_
_entity_poly.entity_id
_entity_poly.type
_entity_poly.pdbx_seq_one_letter_code
_entity_poly.pdbx_strand_id
1 'polypeptide(L)'
;MTSTRPAQSQGGPRPSSPGLAVAAVAKRLGVAPATLRTWDRRYGLGPSGRTAGSHRRYTPDDVARLLVMRRLTLEGHAPGDAARAAIEASEEELATVQSDESAEFSQRDGRSAASDRAAGDGGADRGTGDELAAPGADAGADAPPPARTGADPAAPGHPEHEGSRRGHLRALPGGGGSQREPGRSRAVGGTSWSSRVSALVDAAIKYSRTACDALLRLSPEDDPAVWWTELVEPAFDQVAVRTVLAGPGEVPEMVLAAAALASLREYTEEFEREMVEAGGPPANHPSRMRKIVLVFAAPDELVPLPAHALAASLAAKGTMARIVTGPASTHRSVELVTMVRPAAVVLATTQTRPALDVVHAVHEAYPDLPLLVGMRADAAAVDVPFGPTVQRVRSFNGLLHEVLAVLR
;
A
#
# COMPACT_ATOMS: atom_id res chain seq x y z
N MET A 1 30.69 61.81 -43.06
CA MET A 1 30.84 60.34 -43.16
C MET A 1 31.57 59.83 -41.92
N THR A 2 31.59 58.51 -41.73
CA THR A 2 32.19 57.79 -40.59
C THR A 2 31.38 57.84 -39.30
N SER A 3 30.57 56.79 -39.10
CA SER A 3 29.98 56.40 -37.82
C SER A 3 30.72 55.16 -37.34
N THR A 4 31.25 55.17 -36.11
CA THR A 4 31.86 53.99 -35.47
C THR A 4 31.48 53.98 -34.00
N ARG A 5 30.58 53.07 -33.63
CA ARG A 5 30.10 52.83 -32.26
C ARG A 5 31.00 51.75 -31.61
N PRO A 6 31.50 51.95 -30.37
CA PRO A 6 32.30 50.93 -29.69
C PRO A 6 31.45 49.72 -29.26
N ALA A 7 32.12 48.59 -29.07
CA ALA A 7 31.50 47.28 -28.94
C ALA A 7 30.67 47.12 -27.67
N GLN A 8 29.45 46.58 -27.83
CA GLN A 8 28.76 45.88 -26.75
C GLN A 8 29.24 44.43 -26.77
N SER A 9 29.86 43.97 -25.67
CA SER A 9 30.26 42.58 -25.49
C SER A 9 29.01 41.69 -25.51
N GLN A 10 28.81 40.97 -26.61
CA GLN A 10 27.79 39.93 -26.66
C GLN A 10 28.20 38.81 -25.69
N GLY A 11 27.46 38.67 -24.59
CA GLY A 11 27.50 37.45 -23.80
C GLY A 11 27.04 36.31 -24.71
N GLY A 12 27.96 35.42 -25.07
CA GLY A 12 27.64 34.28 -25.92
C GLY A 12 26.54 33.42 -25.29
N PRO A 13 25.73 32.70 -26.09
CA PRO A 13 24.71 31.81 -25.54
C PRO A 13 25.34 30.86 -24.51
N ARG A 14 24.81 30.88 -23.27
CA ARG A 14 25.18 29.86 -22.28
C ARG A 14 24.94 28.49 -22.92
N PRO A 15 25.84 27.50 -22.75
CA PRO A 15 25.63 26.17 -23.32
C PRO A 15 24.28 25.64 -22.83
N SER A 16 23.37 25.35 -23.76
CA SER A 16 22.04 24.86 -23.45
C SER A 16 22.15 23.45 -22.87
N SER A 17 22.10 23.36 -21.54
CA SER A 17 22.10 22.10 -20.82
C SER A 17 21.06 21.15 -21.42
N PRO A 18 21.44 19.91 -21.79
CA PRO A 18 20.55 19.01 -22.51
C PRO A 18 19.29 18.74 -21.67
N GLY A 19 18.13 19.07 -22.25
CA GLY A 19 16.86 19.07 -21.52
C GLY A 19 16.55 17.72 -20.85
N LEU A 20 16.20 17.79 -19.57
CA LEU A 20 16.04 16.66 -18.66
C LEU A 20 14.80 15.84 -19.03
N ALA A 21 14.94 14.52 -19.02
CA ALA A 21 13.81 13.61 -19.23
C ALA A 21 12.84 13.65 -18.04
N VAL A 22 11.55 13.40 -18.29
CA VAL A 22 10.47 13.45 -17.27
C VAL A 22 10.84 12.73 -15.97
N ALA A 23 11.44 11.53 -16.04
CA ALA A 23 11.82 10.75 -14.85
C ALA A 23 12.96 11.40 -14.04
N ALA A 24 13.91 12.09 -14.69
CA ALA A 24 14.98 12.81 -14.00
C ALA A 24 14.43 14.06 -13.28
N VAL A 25 13.47 14.75 -13.91
CA VAL A 25 12.74 15.89 -13.32
C VAL A 25 11.88 15.44 -12.14
N ALA A 26 11.10 14.36 -12.32
CA ALA A 26 10.26 13.77 -11.29
C ALA A 26 11.05 13.40 -10.02
N LYS A 27 12.16 12.66 -10.20
CA LYS A 27 13.11 12.35 -9.12
C LYS A 27 13.72 13.59 -8.46
N ARG A 28 14.11 14.62 -9.24
CA ARG A 28 14.69 15.87 -8.73
C ARG A 28 13.70 16.70 -7.90
N LEU A 29 12.43 16.70 -8.30
CA LEU A 29 11.35 17.35 -7.56
C LEU A 29 10.73 16.44 -6.47
N GLY A 30 11.09 15.16 -6.38
CA GLY A 30 10.47 14.21 -5.45
C GLY A 30 8.95 14.10 -5.63
N VAL A 31 8.47 14.16 -6.88
CA VAL A 31 7.05 14.02 -7.25
C VAL A 31 6.91 13.04 -8.41
N ALA A 32 5.92 12.15 -8.34
CA ALA A 32 5.72 11.12 -9.35
C ALA A 32 5.61 11.66 -10.80
N PRO A 33 5.99 10.90 -11.84
CA PRO A 33 6.00 11.41 -13.22
C PRO A 33 4.58 11.64 -13.76
N ALA A 34 3.57 11.02 -13.13
CA ALA A 34 2.16 11.27 -13.37
C ALA A 34 1.75 12.69 -12.92
N THR A 35 2.28 13.19 -11.79
CA THR A 35 2.02 14.53 -11.28
C THR A 35 2.47 15.60 -12.28
N LEU A 36 3.68 15.45 -12.84
CA LEU A 36 4.21 16.35 -13.87
C LEU A 36 3.34 16.34 -15.15
N ARG A 37 2.78 15.19 -15.54
CA ARG A 37 1.83 15.10 -16.67
C ARG A 37 0.50 15.78 -16.37
N THR A 38 0.03 15.72 -15.12
CA THR A 38 -1.17 16.44 -14.68
C THR A 38 -0.94 17.95 -14.68
N TRP A 39 0.22 18.43 -14.22
CA TRP A 39 0.55 19.86 -14.22
C TRP A 39 0.74 20.42 -15.64
N ASP A 40 1.41 19.67 -16.54
CA ASP A 40 1.47 19.93 -17.99
C ASP A 40 0.06 20.08 -18.59
N ARG A 41 -0.81 19.07 -18.42
CA ARG A 41 -2.15 19.07 -19.02
C ARG A 41 -3.13 20.07 -18.42
N ARG A 42 -3.07 20.32 -17.11
CA ARG A 42 -4.07 21.12 -16.37
C ARG A 42 -3.69 22.59 -16.24
N TYR A 43 -2.40 22.89 -16.18
CA TYR A 43 -1.89 24.24 -15.92
C TYR A 43 -0.88 24.73 -16.98
N GLY A 44 -0.48 23.91 -17.94
CA GLY A 44 0.47 24.31 -18.99
C GLY A 44 1.94 24.30 -18.55
N LEU A 45 2.27 23.77 -17.36
CA LEU A 45 3.64 23.62 -16.84
C LEU A 45 4.33 22.40 -17.46
N GLY A 46 4.41 22.43 -18.79
CA GLY A 46 5.01 21.41 -19.64
C GLY A 46 6.44 21.75 -20.09
N PRO A 47 7.11 20.81 -20.78
CA PRO A 47 8.42 21.04 -21.38
C PRO A 47 8.32 22.05 -22.54
N SER A 48 9.07 23.15 -22.47
CA SER A 48 9.16 24.14 -23.55
C SER A 48 10.02 23.66 -24.73
N GLY A 49 10.97 22.73 -24.47
CA GLY A 49 11.84 22.13 -25.47
C GLY A 49 11.15 21.09 -26.38
N ARG A 50 10.53 21.53 -27.48
CA ARG A 50 10.01 20.62 -28.52
C ARG A 50 11.14 20.00 -29.36
N THR A 51 11.48 18.74 -29.08
CA THR A 51 12.21 17.88 -30.03
C THR A 51 11.21 17.00 -30.78
N ALA A 52 11.20 17.07 -32.11
CA ALA A 52 10.31 16.22 -32.92
C ALA A 52 10.73 14.74 -32.80
N GLY A 53 9.80 13.87 -32.41
CA GLY A 53 9.89 12.43 -32.62
C GLY A 53 10.29 11.54 -31.42
N SER A 54 10.89 12.04 -30.34
CA SER A 54 11.16 11.17 -29.17
C SER A 54 11.42 11.89 -27.84
N HIS A 55 10.58 11.57 -26.85
CA HIS A 55 10.66 11.92 -25.42
C HIS A 55 10.58 13.41 -25.04
N ARG A 56 9.76 13.69 -24.00
CA ARG A 56 9.59 15.03 -23.40
C ARG A 56 10.86 15.46 -22.66
N ARG A 57 11.36 16.67 -22.94
CA ARG A 57 12.58 17.24 -22.35
C ARG A 57 12.33 18.62 -21.74
N TYR A 58 12.54 18.74 -20.44
CA TYR A 58 12.40 19.99 -19.70
C TYR A 58 13.69 20.80 -19.74
N THR A 59 13.57 22.10 -19.99
CA THR A 59 14.68 23.06 -19.86
C THR A 59 14.95 23.36 -18.38
N PRO A 60 16.11 23.97 -18.02
CA PRO A 60 16.36 24.44 -16.66
C PRO A 60 15.28 25.38 -16.14
N ASP A 61 14.72 26.24 -17.00
CA ASP A 61 13.69 27.19 -16.62
C ASP A 61 12.33 26.52 -16.39
N ASP A 62 12.00 25.47 -17.18
CA ASP A 62 10.83 24.65 -16.90
C ASP A 62 10.95 23.99 -15.51
N VAL A 63 12.15 23.50 -15.15
CA VAL A 63 12.42 22.90 -13.83
C VAL A 63 12.33 23.93 -12.70
N ALA A 64 12.83 25.15 -12.90
CA ALA A 64 12.71 26.22 -11.93
C ALA A 64 11.25 26.60 -11.64
N ARG A 65 10.42 26.68 -12.69
CA ARG A 65 8.97 26.91 -12.56
C ARG A 65 8.27 25.76 -11.81
N LEU A 66 8.65 24.52 -12.09
CA LEU A 66 8.15 23.35 -11.36
C LEU A 66 8.58 23.36 -9.88
N LEU A 67 9.78 23.88 -9.55
CA LEU A 67 10.25 24.04 -8.17
C LEU A 67 9.45 25.12 -7.42
N VAL A 68 9.16 26.26 -8.06
CA VAL A 68 8.26 27.29 -7.52
C VAL A 68 6.86 26.71 -7.27
N MET A 69 6.28 26.00 -8.24
CA MET A 69 4.97 25.37 -8.09
C MET A 69 4.96 24.36 -6.92
N ARG A 70 5.98 23.50 -6.82
CA ARG A 70 6.13 22.54 -5.72
C ARG A 70 6.21 23.25 -4.38
N ARG A 71 7.06 24.29 -4.26
CA ARG A 71 7.25 25.06 -3.03
C ARG A 71 5.93 25.66 -2.54
N LEU A 72 5.23 26.40 -3.40
CA LEU A 72 3.95 27.03 -3.05
C LEU A 72 2.88 26.00 -2.67
N THR A 73 2.86 24.84 -3.34
CA THR A 73 1.96 23.73 -3.01
C THR A 73 2.26 23.13 -1.62
N LEU A 74 3.54 23.01 -1.23
CA LEU A 74 3.97 22.57 0.11
C LEU A 74 3.69 23.64 1.19
N GLU A 75 3.77 24.93 0.83
CA GLU A 75 3.35 26.07 1.65
C GLU A 75 1.81 26.22 1.73
N GLY A 76 1.04 25.23 1.25
CA GLY A 76 -0.41 25.15 1.39
C GLY A 76 -1.24 25.97 0.39
N HIS A 77 -0.62 26.53 -0.66
CA HIS A 77 -1.35 27.28 -1.69
C HIS A 77 -2.17 26.34 -2.58
N ALA A 78 -3.34 26.79 -3.03
CA ALA A 78 -4.16 26.02 -3.95
C ALA A 78 -3.39 25.75 -5.26
N PRO A 79 -3.39 24.53 -5.83
CA PRO A 79 -2.56 24.18 -6.98
C PRO A 79 -2.74 25.06 -8.23
N GLY A 80 -3.92 25.66 -8.41
CA GLY A 80 -4.16 26.60 -9.51
C GLY A 80 -3.49 27.97 -9.32
N ASP A 81 -3.42 28.46 -8.08
CA ASP A 81 -2.77 29.73 -7.76
C ASP A 81 -1.25 29.56 -7.66
N ALA A 82 -0.79 28.44 -7.10
CA ALA A 82 0.62 28.02 -7.15
C ALA A 82 1.13 27.88 -8.58
N ALA A 83 0.33 27.31 -9.49
CA ALA A 83 0.68 27.22 -10.90
C ALA A 83 0.69 28.59 -11.60
N ARG A 84 -0.29 29.47 -11.30
CA ARG A 84 -0.31 30.84 -11.86
C ARG A 84 0.95 31.61 -11.45
N ALA A 85 1.29 31.60 -10.17
CA ALA A 85 2.51 32.23 -9.66
C ALA A 85 3.79 31.63 -10.31
N ALA A 86 3.86 30.31 -10.49
CA ALA A 86 4.99 29.67 -11.19
C ALA A 86 5.10 30.02 -12.69
N ILE A 87 4.00 30.42 -13.34
CA ILE A 87 3.99 30.89 -14.74
C ILE A 87 4.32 32.39 -14.82
N GLU A 88 3.88 33.18 -13.85
CA GLU A 88 4.13 34.62 -13.77
C GLU A 88 5.50 34.98 -13.15
N ALA A 89 6.15 34.02 -12.50
CA ALA A 89 7.48 34.16 -11.88
C ALA A 89 8.52 34.76 -12.84
N SER A 90 9.28 35.74 -12.32
CA SER A 90 10.27 36.50 -13.08
C SER A 90 11.56 35.71 -13.33
N GLU A 91 12.35 36.10 -14.34
CA GLU A 91 13.64 35.45 -14.62
C GLU A 91 14.62 35.53 -13.44
N GLU A 92 14.57 36.62 -12.65
CA GLU A 92 15.39 36.81 -11.44
C GLU A 92 14.97 35.88 -10.29
N GLU A 93 13.66 35.69 -10.12
CA GLU A 93 13.07 34.77 -9.14
C GLU A 93 13.38 33.30 -9.49
N LEU A 94 13.26 32.94 -10.77
CA LEU A 94 13.63 31.61 -11.27
C LEU A 94 15.14 31.36 -11.14
N ALA A 95 15.99 32.36 -11.40
CA ALA A 95 17.43 32.27 -11.19
C ALA A 95 17.79 32.05 -9.70
N THR A 96 17.08 32.72 -8.79
CA THR A 96 17.26 32.57 -7.33
C THR A 96 16.94 31.14 -6.88
N VAL A 97 15.81 30.58 -7.34
CA VAL A 97 15.43 29.19 -7.06
C VAL A 97 16.43 28.18 -7.66
N GLN A 98 16.98 28.45 -8.85
CA GLN A 98 18.04 27.63 -9.44
C GLN A 98 19.35 27.69 -8.62
N SER A 99 19.73 28.84 -8.07
CA SER A 99 20.93 28.97 -7.22
C SER A 99 20.77 28.29 -5.87
N ASP A 100 19.61 28.45 -5.21
CA ASP A 100 19.33 27.84 -3.90
C ASP A 100 19.36 26.30 -4.00
N GLU A 101 18.71 25.75 -5.03
CA GLU A 101 18.69 24.30 -5.27
C GLU A 101 20.09 23.76 -5.64
N SER A 102 20.87 24.51 -6.42
CA SER A 102 22.27 24.14 -6.74
C SER A 102 23.17 24.15 -5.50
N ALA A 103 22.94 25.08 -4.57
CA ALA A 103 23.65 25.16 -3.30
C ALA A 103 23.24 24.03 -2.33
N GLU A 104 21.95 23.64 -2.30
CA GLU A 104 21.47 22.53 -1.49
C GLU A 104 21.99 21.18 -2.02
N PHE A 105 21.98 20.99 -3.35
CA PHE A 105 22.50 19.78 -4.01
C PHE A 105 24.01 19.61 -3.73
N SER A 106 24.79 20.68 -3.85
CA SER A 106 26.23 20.68 -3.55
C SER A 106 26.54 20.33 -2.08
N GLN A 107 25.68 20.73 -1.14
CA GLN A 107 25.80 20.38 0.28
C GLN A 107 25.44 18.91 0.56
N ARG A 108 24.45 18.34 -0.14
CA ARG A 108 24.09 16.92 -0.03
C ARG A 108 25.21 16.01 -0.55
N ASP A 109 25.76 16.30 -1.73
CA ASP A 109 26.89 15.54 -2.30
C ASP A 109 28.15 15.63 -1.43
N GLY A 110 28.47 16.83 -0.91
CA GLY A 110 29.59 17.03 0.01
C GLY A 110 29.46 16.26 1.33
N ARG A 111 28.22 16.09 1.83
CA ARG A 111 27.95 15.27 3.03
C ARG A 111 28.01 13.76 2.73
N SER A 112 27.61 13.32 1.54
CA SER A 112 27.78 11.92 1.10
C SER A 112 29.27 11.54 1.01
N ALA A 113 30.09 12.39 0.38
CA ALA A 113 31.53 12.14 0.23
C ALA A 113 32.33 12.16 1.55
N ALA A 114 31.78 12.76 2.61
CA ALA A 114 32.33 12.68 3.97
C ALA A 114 31.94 11.37 4.69
N SER A 115 30.77 10.82 4.38
CA SER A 115 30.28 9.54 4.92
C SER A 115 31.08 8.35 4.38
N ASP A 116 31.36 8.33 3.07
CA ASP A 116 32.03 7.21 2.39
C ASP A 116 33.49 6.98 2.84
N ARG A 117 34.12 7.91 3.56
CA ARG A 117 35.48 7.72 4.12
C ARG A 117 35.49 7.07 5.50
N ALA A 118 34.35 6.94 6.16
CA ALA A 118 34.23 6.39 7.51
C ALA A 118 33.75 4.93 7.53
N ALA A 119 33.23 4.40 6.41
CA ALA A 119 32.66 3.06 6.30
C ALA A 119 33.35 2.24 5.19
N GLY A 120 34.55 1.75 5.48
CA GLY A 120 35.39 1.01 4.54
C GLY A 120 35.75 -0.40 5.01
N ASP A 121 34.76 -1.30 5.17
CA ASP A 121 34.90 -2.73 4.82
C ASP A 121 33.51 -3.38 4.66
N GLY A 122 33.37 -4.29 3.67
CA GLY A 122 32.23 -5.15 3.25
C GLY A 122 30.77 -4.84 3.64
N GLY A 123 29.76 -4.85 2.74
CA GLY A 123 29.77 -5.07 1.30
C GLY A 123 28.44 -5.66 0.77
N ALA A 124 27.79 -4.98 -0.19
CA ALA A 124 26.59 -5.37 -0.98
C ALA A 124 25.26 -5.57 -0.19
N ASP A 125 24.05 -5.32 -0.74
CA ASP A 125 23.65 -4.93 -2.10
C ASP A 125 22.41 -3.98 -2.11
N ARG A 126 22.21 -3.27 -3.22
CA ARG A 126 21.09 -2.38 -3.67
C ARG A 126 19.74 -2.56 -2.93
N GLY A 127 19.00 -1.52 -2.51
CA GLY A 127 18.56 -0.33 -3.26
C GLY A 127 17.07 -0.48 -3.68
N THR A 128 16.15 0.42 -3.39
CA THR A 128 15.79 1.60 -4.23
C THR A 128 14.75 2.47 -3.49
N GLY A 129 14.82 3.80 -3.63
CA GLY A 129 13.92 4.74 -2.92
C GLY A 129 12.57 5.00 -3.60
N ASP A 130 11.58 5.38 -2.78
CA ASP A 130 10.18 5.65 -3.12
C ASP A 130 9.94 7.10 -3.63
N GLU A 131 8.89 7.29 -4.45
CA GLU A 131 8.60 8.53 -5.19
C GLU A 131 7.15 9.00 -4.94
N LEU A 132 7.00 10.14 -4.25
CA LEU A 132 5.71 10.57 -3.69
C LEU A 132 4.67 10.98 -4.77
N ALA A 133 3.45 10.45 -4.62
CA ALA A 133 2.26 10.84 -5.38
C ALA A 133 1.10 11.29 -4.47
N ALA A 134 0.22 12.15 -4.99
CA ALA A 134 -0.97 12.70 -4.33
C ALA A 134 -2.11 12.90 -5.37
N PRO A 135 -3.40 12.97 -4.99
CA PRO A 135 -4.40 12.08 -5.61
C PRO A 135 -5.68 12.73 -6.22
N GLY A 136 -6.40 11.95 -7.06
CA GLY A 136 -7.81 12.13 -7.53
C GLY A 136 -8.09 13.33 -8.47
N ALA A 137 -9.07 13.35 -9.39
CA ALA A 137 -9.99 12.40 -10.04
C ALA A 137 -10.47 13.09 -11.37
N ASP A 138 -11.42 12.65 -12.23
CA ASP A 138 -12.38 11.55 -12.25
C ASP A 138 -12.84 11.20 -13.72
N ALA A 139 -13.83 10.32 -13.87
CA ALA A 139 -14.74 9.94 -14.99
C ALA A 139 -14.73 10.69 -16.35
N GLY A 140 -14.99 9.92 -17.42
CA GLY A 140 -15.48 10.42 -18.72
C GLY A 140 -15.23 9.47 -19.91
N ALA A 141 -16.29 8.87 -20.47
CA ALA A 141 -16.23 8.00 -21.65
C ALA A 141 -16.76 8.69 -22.91
N ASP A 142 -16.14 8.45 -24.08
CA ASP A 142 -16.83 8.38 -25.38
C ASP A 142 -15.99 7.62 -26.45
N ALA A 143 -16.63 7.23 -27.56
CA ALA A 143 -16.19 6.28 -28.60
C ALA A 143 -15.34 6.95 -29.74
N PRO A 144 -15.13 6.37 -30.96
CA PRO A 144 -15.33 5.00 -31.50
C PRO A 144 -14.11 4.41 -32.28
N PRO A 145 -14.17 3.17 -32.83
CA PRO A 145 -13.07 2.54 -33.58
C PRO A 145 -13.20 2.66 -35.12
N PRO A 146 -12.12 2.42 -35.90
CA PRO A 146 -12.19 2.11 -37.33
C PRO A 146 -12.10 0.60 -37.62
N ALA A 147 -12.92 0.12 -38.55
CA ALA A 147 -13.02 -1.28 -38.97
C ALA A 147 -12.15 -1.65 -40.19
N ARG A 148 -11.96 -2.97 -40.42
CA ARG A 148 -11.87 -3.70 -41.72
C ARG A 148 -11.53 -5.18 -41.45
N THR A 149 -12.43 -6.16 -41.62
CA THR A 149 -13.04 -6.82 -42.82
C THR A 149 -12.36 -8.13 -43.22
N GLY A 150 -13.14 -9.20 -43.43
CA GLY A 150 -12.70 -10.51 -43.95
C GLY A 150 -13.07 -11.67 -43.00
N ALA A 151 -14.30 -12.16 -42.98
CA ALA A 151 -14.98 -13.04 -43.96
C ALA A 151 -14.86 -14.54 -43.59
N ASP A 152 -15.96 -15.06 -43.05
CA ASP A 152 -16.28 -16.49 -42.85
C ASP A 152 -16.73 -17.11 -44.21
N PRO A 153 -16.78 -18.45 -44.41
CA PRO A 153 -17.94 -19.19 -43.87
C PRO A 153 -17.78 -20.71 -43.57
N ALA A 154 -18.80 -21.19 -42.85
CA ALA A 154 -19.47 -22.51 -42.94
C ALA A 154 -19.01 -23.68 -42.03
N ALA A 155 -19.94 -24.04 -41.14
CA ALA A 155 -20.04 -25.27 -40.32
C ALA A 155 -20.65 -26.44 -41.17
N PRO A 156 -21.09 -27.63 -40.66
CA PRO A 156 -21.35 -28.01 -39.24
C PRO A 156 -20.97 -29.46 -38.80
N GLY A 157 -21.14 -29.75 -37.50
CA GLY A 157 -21.15 -31.12 -36.95
C GLY A 157 -21.11 -31.23 -35.42
N HIS A 158 -22.24 -31.58 -34.78
CA HIS A 158 -22.38 -32.03 -33.37
C HIS A 158 -22.22 -33.58 -33.28
N PRO A 159 -22.27 -34.26 -32.09
CA PRO A 159 -22.17 -33.82 -30.68
C PRO A 159 -21.20 -34.66 -29.78
N GLU A 160 -21.00 -34.16 -28.55
CA GLU A 160 -20.94 -34.83 -27.22
C GLU A 160 -20.12 -36.14 -26.90
N HIS A 161 -19.28 -35.97 -25.86
CA HIS A 161 -19.04 -36.83 -24.68
C HIS A 161 -18.37 -38.23 -24.72
N GLU A 162 -17.79 -38.53 -23.54
CA GLU A 162 -17.20 -39.77 -23.03
C GLU A 162 -15.80 -40.19 -23.54
N GLY A 163 -14.78 -40.03 -22.69
CA GLY A 163 -13.37 -40.20 -23.09
C GLY A 163 -12.36 -40.26 -21.94
N SER A 164 -12.62 -41.13 -20.95
CA SER A 164 -11.74 -41.45 -19.81
C SER A 164 -10.23 -41.43 -20.15
N ARG A 165 -9.47 -40.52 -19.50
CA ARG A 165 -8.01 -40.62 -19.38
C ARG A 165 -7.55 -40.40 -17.94
N ARG A 166 -7.15 -41.50 -17.33
CA ARG A 166 -6.53 -41.57 -15.99
C ARG A 166 -5.21 -40.81 -15.97
N GLY A 167 -5.08 -39.86 -15.05
CA GLY A 167 -3.80 -39.30 -14.63
C GLY A 167 -3.54 -39.66 -13.16
N HIS A 168 -2.81 -40.75 -12.92
CA HIS A 168 -2.48 -41.18 -11.55
C HIS A 168 -1.23 -40.47 -11.03
N LEU A 169 -1.38 -39.57 -10.06
CA LEU A 169 -0.28 -39.22 -9.15
C LEU A 169 -0.78 -39.30 -7.70
N ARG A 170 -0.12 -40.17 -6.94
CA ARG A 170 -0.48 -40.59 -5.59
C ARG A 170 0.54 -39.99 -4.62
N ALA A 171 0.10 -39.09 -3.74
CA ALA A 171 0.92 -38.67 -2.62
C ALA A 171 1.18 -39.88 -1.69
N LEU A 172 2.42 -40.06 -1.25
CA LEU A 172 2.84 -41.09 -0.31
C LEU A 172 2.91 -40.50 1.10
N PRO A 173 2.12 -40.99 2.08
CA PRO A 173 2.38 -40.73 3.49
C PRO A 173 3.45 -41.69 4.01
N GLY A 174 4.49 -41.16 4.66
CA GLY A 174 5.41 -41.97 5.46
C GLY A 174 4.69 -42.60 6.66
N GLY A 175 4.92 -43.89 6.93
CA GLY A 175 4.21 -44.65 7.96
C GLY A 175 4.88 -44.63 9.34
N GLY A 176 4.12 -45.03 10.36
CA GLY A 176 4.60 -45.20 11.74
C GLY A 176 3.44 -45.14 12.74
N GLY A 177 2.75 -46.25 12.98
CA GLY A 177 1.46 -46.24 13.67
C GLY A 177 1.52 -46.35 15.20
N SER A 178 0.43 -45.94 15.85
CA SER A 178 -0.18 -46.73 16.92
C SER A 178 -1.67 -46.39 17.03
N GLN A 179 -2.54 -47.40 17.05
CA GLN A 179 -3.99 -47.21 17.15
C GLN A 179 -4.40 -47.01 18.62
N ARG A 180 -5.23 -46.00 18.88
CA ARG A 180 -6.19 -45.99 19.99
C ARG A 180 -7.53 -45.50 19.47
N GLU A 181 -8.57 -46.29 19.75
CA GLU A 181 -9.93 -46.01 19.29
C GLU A 181 -10.51 -44.76 19.97
N PRO A 182 -11.14 -43.83 19.23
CA PRO A 182 -12.02 -42.85 19.82
C PRO A 182 -13.43 -43.45 19.98
N GLY A 183 -13.91 -43.51 21.22
CA GLY A 183 -15.29 -43.86 21.51
C GLY A 183 -16.27 -42.94 20.76
N ARG A 184 -17.36 -43.52 20.25
CA ARG A 184 -18.38 -42.79 19.47
C ARG A 184 -19.07 -41.71 20.32
N SER A 185 -18.59 -40.48 20.27
CA SER A 185 -19.39 -39.32 20.64
C SER A 185 -20.19 -38.85 19.41
N ARG A 186 -21.51 -38.93 19.50
CA ARG A 186 -22.46 -38.68 18.41
C ARG A 186 -22.66 -37.17 18.25
N ALA A 187 -21.74 -36.51 17.56
CA ALA A 187 -21.78 -35.07 17.32
C ALA A 187 -23.04 -34.68 16.51
N VAL A 188 -23.81 -33.74 17.05
CA VAL A 188 -24.99 -33.17 16.40
C VAL A 188 -24.56 -32.05 15.46
N GLY A 189 -24.77 -32.24 14.16
CA GLY A 189 -25.15 -31.19 13.21
C GLY A 189 -24.23 -29.98 12.97
N GLY A 190 -23.00 -29.92 13.51
CA GLY A 190 -22.07 -28.80 13.32
C GLY A 190 -20.77 -29.21 12.62
N THR A 191 -20.43 -28.56 11.51
CA THR A 191 -19.13 -28.75 10.84
C THR A 191 -18.01 -28.18 11.71
N SER A 192 -17.14 -29.06 12.23
CA SER A 192 -15.97 -28.69 13.02
C SER A 192 -15.09 -27.66 12.29
N TRP A 193 -14.47 -26.75 13.03
CA TRP A 193 -13.50 -25.79 12.47
C TRP A 193 -12.39 -26.52 11.71
N SER A 194 -11.85 -27.61 12.25
CA SER A 194 -10.84 -28.44 11.57
C SER A 194 -11.31 -28.94 10.18
N SER A 195 -12.57 -29.34 10.03
CA SER A 195 -13.10 -29.77 8.73
C SER A 195 -13.42 -28.59 7.80
N ARG A 196 -13.78 -27.42 8.33
CA ARG A 196 -13.93 -26.17 7.54
C ARG A 196 -12.58 -25.68 7.01
N VAL A 197 -11.55 -25.62 7.86
CA VAL A 197 -10.17 -25.30 7.45
C VAL A 197 -9.69 -26.27 6.37
N SER A 198 -9.88 -27.58 6.57
CA SER A 198 -9.49 -28.58 5.57
C SER A 198 -10.19 -28.36 4.22
N ALA A 199 -11.50 -28.10 4.22
CA ALA A 199 -12.27 -27.82 3.01
C ALA A 199 -11.84 -26.50 2.33
N LEU A 200 -11.50 -25.48 3.10
CA LEU A 200 -11.04 -24.18 2.62
C LEU A 200 -9.66 -24.28 1.96
N VAL A 201 -8.72 -25.00 2.58
CA VAL A 201 -7.39 -25.25 2.01
C VAL A 201 -7.50 -26.08 0.72
N ASP A 202 -8.37 -27.09 0.69
CA ASP A 202 -8.63 -27.88 -0.52
C ASP A 202 -9.31 -27.05 -1.63
N ALA A 203 -10.15 -26.07 -1.29
CA ALA A 203 -10.75 -25.13 -2.24
C ALA A 203 -9.69 -24.16 -2.82
N ALA A 204 -8.80 -23.64 -1.98
CA ALA A 204 -7.71 -22.75 -2.38
C ALA A 204 -6.72 -23.40 -3.33
N ILE A 205 -6.29 -24.65 -3.04
CA ILE A 205 -5.37 -25.42 -3.89
C ILE A 205 -6.03 -25.81 -5.23
N LYS A 206 -7.37 -25.88 -5.29
CA LYS A 206 -8.15 -26.06 -6.53
C LYS A 206 -8.48 -24.73 -7.21
N TYR A 207 -7.96 -23.61 -6.72
CA TYR A 207 -8.24 -22.24 -7.19
C TYR A 207 -9.75 -21.90 -7.28
N SER A 208 -10.56 -22.55 -6.45
CA SER A 208 -12.02 -22.42 -6.47
C SER A 208 -12.44 -21.20 -5.66
N ARG A 209 -12.38 -20.02 -6.29
CA ARG A 209 -12.82 -18.74 -5.70
C ARG A 209 -14.23 -18.86 -5.08
N THR A 210 -15.21 -19.36 -5.83
CA THR A 210 -16.60 -19.50 -5.35
C THR A 210 -16.72 -20.38 -4.11
N ALA A 211 -15.91 -21.44 -3.98
CA ALA A 211 -15.91 -22.27 -2.78
C ALA A 211 -15.21 -21.58 -1.61
N CYS A 212 -14.13 -20.82 -1.85
CA CYS A 212 -13.48 -19.99 -0.83
C CYS A 212 -14.45 -18.90 -0.32
N ASP A 213 -15.08 -18.14 -1.23
CA ASP A 213 -16.05 -17.09 -0.91
C ASP A 213 -17.24 -17.64 -0.09
N ALA A 214 -17.71 -18.86 -0.41
CA ALA A 214 -18.78 -19.52 0.34
C ALA A 214 -18.35 -20.05 1.72
N LEU A 215 -17.11 -20.53 1.86
CA LEU A 215 -16.56 -21.07 3.12
C LEU A 215 -16.10 -19.97 4.08
N LEU A 216 -15.73 -18.79 3.56
CA LEU A 216 -15.22 -17.66 4.33
C LEU A 216 -16.30 -16.64 4.71
N ARG A 217 -17.53 -16.77 4.21
CA ARG A 217 -18.64 -15.88 4.53
C ARG A 217 -18.79 -15.70 6.04
N LEU A 218 -18.84 -14.43 6.45
CA LEU A 218 -19.14 -13.93 7.79
C LEU A 218 -20.57 -13.39 7.80
N SER A 219 -21.37 -13.76 8.80
CA SER A 219 -22.63 -13.07 9.10
C SER A 219 -22.41 -11.97 10.17
N PRO A 220 -23.31 -10.97 10.31
CA PRO A 220 -23.18 -9.92 11.33
C PRO A 220 -23.11 -10.44 12.77
N GLU A 221 -23.76 -11.56 13.07
CA GLU A 221 -23.74 -12.24 14.37
C GLU A 221 -22.44 -13.00 14.68
N ASP A 222 -21.56 -13.22 13.69
CA ASP A 222 -20.28 -13.87 13.89
C ASP A 222 -19.26 -12.94 14.56
N ASP A 223 -18.29 -13.52 15.27
CA ASP A 223 -17.13 -12.78 15.81
C ASP A 223 -15.96 -12.85 14.82
N PRO A 224 -15.54 -11.73 14.19
CA PRO A 224 -14.43 -11.73 13.24
C PRO A 224 -13.11 -12.21 13.85
N ALA A 225 -12.92 -12.08 15.17
CA ALA A 225 -11.72 -12.57 15.84
C ALA A 225 -11.69 -14.10 15.89
N VAL A 226 -12.83 -14.73 16.19
CA VAL A 226 -12.97 -16.19 16.20
C VAL A 226 -12.87 -16.75 14.78
N TRP A 227 -13.53 -16.12 13.81
CA TRP A 227 -13.39 -16.47 12.39
C TRP A 227 -11.93 -16.40 11.92
N TRP A 228 -11.22 -15.33 12.30
CA TRP A 228 -9.80 -15.18 11.97
C TRP A 228 -8.96 -16.32 12.57
N THR A 229 -9.03 -16.54 13.88
CA THR A 229 -8.13 -17.48 14.58
C THR A 229 -8.50 -18.96 14.40
N GLU A 230 -9.77 -19.29 14.16
CA GLU A 230 -10.23 -20.68 14.04
C GLU A 230 -10.37 -21.16 12.59
N LEU A 231 -10.46 -20.25 11.60
CA LEU A 231 -10.62 -20.60 10.18
C LEU A 231 -9.52 -20.02 9.28
N VAL A 232 -9.34 -18.71 9.27
CA VAL A 232 -8.53 -18.03 8.24
C VAL A 232 -7.04 -18.22 8.49
N GLU A 233 -6.56 -17.85 9.67
CA GLU A 233 -5.14 -17.99 10.04
C GLU A 233 -4.66 -19.46 9.96
N PRO A 234 -5.40 -20.46 10.49
CA PRO A 234 -5.03 -21.87 10.31
C PRO A 234 -5.04 -22.35 8.85
N ALA A 235 -5.88 -21.79 7.97
CA ALA A 235 -5.89 -22.14 6.56
C ALA A 235 -4.68 -21.56 5.82
N PHE A 236 -4.29 -20.31 6.11
CA PHE A 236 -3.05 -19.72 5.60
C PHE A 236 -1.81 -20.49 6.06
N ASP A 237 -1.71 -20.78 7.37
CA ASP A 237 -0.61 -21.57 7.93
C ASP A 237 -0.51 -22.95 7.24
N GLN A 238 -1.65 -23.61 6.95
CA GLN A 238 -1.68 -24.90 6.26
C GLN A 238 -1.39 -24.83 4.75
N VAL A 239 -1.64 -23.71 4.08
CA VAL A 239 -1.23 -23.50 2.68
C VAL A 239 0.27 -23.23 2.62
N ALA A 240 0.79 -22.34 3.46
CA ALA A 240 2.19 -21.91 3.46
C ALA A 240 3.20 -23.05 3.66
N VAL A 241 2.82 -24.14 4.35
CA VAL A 241 3.67 -25.33 4.54
C VAL A 241 3.57 -26.38 3.43
N ARG A 242 2.68 -26.20 2.44
CA ARG A 242 2.48 -27.18 1.35
C ARG A 242 3.31 -26.81 0.12
N THR A 243 4.23 -27.70 -0.27
CA THR A 243 4.90 -27.61 -1.57
C THR A 243 4.00 -28.16 -2.67
N VAL A 244 3.52 -27.30 -3.57
CA VAL A 244 2.67 -27.67 -4.72
C VAL A 244 3.35 -27.23 -6.01
N LEU A 245 3.29 -28.07 -7.05
CA LEU A 245 3.69 -27.68 -8.41
C LEU A 245 2.54 -26.88 -9.04
N ALA A 246 2.61 -25.56 -8.93
CA ALA A 246 1.63 -24.62 -9.46
C ALA A 246 1.89 -24.27 -10.94
N GLY A 247 0.82 -24.02 -11.69
CA GLY A 247 0.88 -23.41 -13.02
C GLY A 247 1.17 -21.90 -13.00
N PRO A 248 1.37 -21.27 -14.17
CA PRO A 248 1.48 -19.81 -14.25
C PRO A 248 0.21 -19.11 -13.75
N GLY A 249 0.34 -18.22 -12.76
CA GLY A 249 -0.78 -17.48 -12.15
C GLY A 249 -1.51 -18.21 -11.02
N GLU A 250 -1.11 -19.44 -10.70
CA GLU A 250 -1.68 -20.24 -9.63
C GLU A 250 -1.02 -19.92 -8.27
N VAL A 251 -1.66 -19.10 -7.44
CA VAL A 251 -1.19 -18.70 -6.09
C VAL A 251 -2.33 -18.87 -5.08
N PRO A 252 -2.39 -20.00 -4.33
CA PRO A 252 -3.53 -20.31 -3.45
C PRO A 252 -3.77 -19.26 -2.35
N GLU A 253 -2.70 -18.68 -1.82
CA GLU A 253 -2.71 -17.62 -0.81
C GLU A 253 -3.45 -16.37 -1.32
N MET A 254 -3.32 -16.04 -2.61
CA MET A 254 -3.99 -14.89 -3.21
C MET A 254 -5.50 -15.13 -3.38
N VAL A 255 -5.92 -16.37 -3.65
CA VAL A 255 -7.35 -16.75 -3.69
C VAL A 255 -7.96 -16.64 -2.29
N LEU A 256 -7.27 -17.16 -1.26
CA LEU A 256 -7.69 -17.03 0.13
C LEU A 256 -7.74 -15.57 0.59
N ALA A 257 -6.72 -14.78 0.29
CA ALA A 257 -6.61 -13.39 0.71
C ALA A 257 -7.71 -12.53 0.09
N ALA A 258 -7.98 -12.70 -1.21
CA ALA A 258 -9.03 -11.96 -1.90
C ALA A 258 -10.44 -12.35 -1.42
N ALA A 259 -10.68 -13.63 -1.10
CA ALA A 259 -11.95 -14.08 -0.52
C ALA A 259 -12.14 -13.56 0.91
N ALA A 260 -11.11 -13.66 1.76
CA ALA A 260 -11.16 -13.19 3.15
C ALA A 260 -11.36 -11.67 3.24
N LEU A 261 -10.71 -10.88 2.38
CA LEU A 261 -10.96 -9.44 2.28
C LEU A 261 -12.38 -9.11 1.79
N ALA A 262 -12.93 -9.90 0.85
CA ALA A 262 -14.30 -9.71 0.40
C ALA A 262 -15.29 -9.96 1.55
N SER A 263 -15.15 -11.08 2.27
CA SER A 263 -16.00 -11.40 3.43
C SER A 263 -15.88 -10.36 4.56
N LEU A 264 -14.68 -9.86 4.86
CA LEU A 264 -14.50 -8.78 5.85
C LEU A 264 -15.15 -7.46 5.42
N ARG A 265 -15.10 -7.12 4.12
CA ARG A 265 -15.76 -5.92 3.59
C ARG A 265 -17.28 -6.05 3.68
N GLU A 266 -17.82 -7.17 3.20
CA GLU A 266 -19.26 -7.49 3.24
C GLU A 266 -19.80 -7.51 4.68
N TYR A 267 -19.08 -8.14 5.61
CA TYR A 267 -19.38 -8.10 7.04
C TYR A 267 -19.41 -6.67 7.59
N THR A 268 -18.37 -5.88 7.32
CA THR A 268 -18.27 -4.51 7.86
C THR A 268 -19.39 -3.62 7.31
N GLU A 269 -19.71 -3.75 6.03
CA GLU A 269 -20.81 -3.02 5.39
C GLU A 269 -22.18 -3.40 5.96
N GLU A 270 -22.45 -4.69 6.23
CA GLU A 270 -23.72 -5.14 6.83
C GLU A 270 -23.81 -4.76 8.31
N PHE A 271 -22.75 -4.98 9.09
CA PHE A 271 -22.68 -4.60 10.50
C PHE A 271 -22.91 -3.08 10.70
N GLU A 272 -22.36 -2.24 9.82
CA GLU A 272 -22.65 -0.79 9.87
C GLU A 272 -24.09 -0.45 9.46
N ARG A 273 -24.72 -1.20 8.53
CA ARG A 273 -26.15 -1.04 8.19
C ARG A 273 -27.04 -1.40 9.38
N GLU A 274 -26.91 -2.61 9.93
CA GLU A 274 -27.71 -3.08 11.06
C GLU A 274 -27.58 -2.16 12.29
N MET A 275 -26.36 -1.71 12.60
CA MET A 275 -26.12 -0.76 13.69
C MET A 275 -26.87 0.56 13.47
N VAL A 276 -26.93 1.09 12.25
CA VAL A 276 -27.66 2.34 11.93
C VAL A 276 -29.17 2.11 11.93
N GLU A 277 -29.66 0.99 11.41
CA GLU A 277 -31.08 0.61 11.44
C GLU A 277 -31.60 0.39 12.87
N ALA A 278 -30.76 -0.13 13.76
CA ALA A 278 -31.02 -0.20 15.21
C ALA A 278 -30.99 1.17 15.94
N GLY A 279 -30.82 2.28 15.21
CA GLY A 279 -30.77 3.64 15.76
C GLY A 279 -29.39 4.08 16.26
N GLY A 280 -28.34 3.32 15.94
CA GLY A 280 -26.96 3.65 16.27
C GLY A 280 -26.38 4.79 15.42
N PRO A 281 -25.33 5.47 15.91
CA PRO A 281 -24.73 6.59 15.20
C PRO A 281 -23.92 6.13 13.97
N PRO A 282 -24.02 6.81 12.81
CA PRO A 282 -23.29 6.43 11.60
C PRO A 282 -21.76 6.53 11.75
N ALA A 283 -21.02 5.93 10.83
CA ALA A 283 -19.55 5.84 10.85
C ALA A 283 -18.80 7.18 10.84
N ASN A 284 -19.45 8.27 10.45
CA ASN A 284 -18.92 9.63 10.46
C ASN A 284 -19.39 10.46 11.69
N HIS A 285 -20.11 9.86 12.64
CA HIS A 285 -20.66 10.59 13.78
C HIS A 285 -19.60 10.94 14.83
N PRO A 286 -19.57 12.19 15.37
CA PRO A 286 -18.54 12.62 16.32
C PRO A 286 -18.40 11.77 17.59
N SER A 287 -19.46 11.09 18.04
CA SER A 287 -19.37 10.21 19.22
C SER A 287 -18.46 8.99 18.99
N ARG A 288 -18.42 8.44 17.76
CA ARG A 288 -17.54 7.31 17.40
C ARG A 288 -16.09 7.76 17.18
N MET A 289 -15.87 9.04 16.88
CA MET A 289 -14.53 9.62 16.64
C MET A 289 -13.72 9.92 17.91
N ARG A 290 -14.29 9.75 19.11
CA ARG A 290 -13.62 10.13 20.38
C ARG A 290 -12.49 9.19 20.81
N LYS A 291 -12.47 7.95 20.31
CA LYS A 291 -11.48 6.90 20.63
C LYS A 291 -11.18 6.11 19.34
N ILE A 292 -10.48 6.74 18.39
CA ILE A 292 -10.04 6.09 17.13
C ILE A 292 -8.75 5.31 17.37
N VAL A 293 -8.69 4.08 16.87
CA VAL A 293 -7.45 3.30 16.72
C VAL A 293 -6.94 3.48 15.29
N LEU A 294 -5.68 3.90 15.12
CA LEU A 294 -5.02 3.85 13.82
C LEU A 294 -4.25 2.53 13.68
N VAL A 295 -4.61 1.73 12.69
CA VAL A 295 -3.95 0.47 12.37
C VAL A 295 -3.09 0.68 11.13
N PHE A 296 -1.78 0.60 11.24
CA PHE A 296 -0.88 0.64 10.09
C PHE A 296 -0.70 -0.75 9.50
N ALA A 297 -0.79 -0.84 8.17
CA ALA A 297 -0.23 -1.97 7.43
C ALA A 297 1.31 -1.90 7.45
N ALA A 298 1.99 -3.04 7.50
CA ALA A 298 3.44 -3.06 7.29
C ALA A 298 3.75 -2.70 5.81
N PRO A 299 4.76 -1.85 5.50
CA PRO A 299 4.94 -1.30 4.16
C PRO A 299 5.07 -2.35 3.03
N ASP A 300 5.77 -3.44 3.30
CA ASP A 300 6.01 -4.53 2.33
C ASP A 300 4.91 -5.61 2.33
N GLU A 301 3.87 -5.47 3.15
CA GLU A 301 2.76 -6.43 3.24
C GLU A 301 1.73 -6.17 2.15
N LEU A 302 1.91 -6.82 1.00
CA LEU A 302 1.05 -6.69 -0.19
C LEU A 302 -0.45 -6.82 0.10
N VAL A 303 -0.82 -7.66 1.07
CA VAL A 303 -2.20 -7.81 1.54
C VAL A 303 -2.20 -7.81 3.07
N PRO A 304 -2.49 -6.68 3.74
CA PRO A 304 -2.42 -6.54 5.20
C PRO A 304 -3.66 -7.13 5.89
N LEU A 305 -3.92 -8.41 5.61
CA LEU A 305 -5.11 -9.13 6.07
C LEU A 305 -5.26 -9.15 7.60
N PRO A 306 -4.19 -9.29 8.42
CA PRO A 306 -4.30 -9.19 9.88
C PRO A 306 -4.80 -7.82 10.36
N ALA A 307 -4.39 -6.73 9.69
CA ALA A 307 -4.86 -5.38 10.00
C ALA A 307 -6.37 -5.21 9.68
N HIS A 308 -6.84 -5.80 8.58
CA HIS A 308 -8.26 -5.83 8.23
C HIS A 308 -9.08 -6.68 9.22
N ALA A 309 -8.62 -7.88 9.57
CA ALA A 309 -9.26 -8.73 10.56
C ALA A 309 -9.33 -8.06 11.94
N LEU A 310 -8.25 -7.40 12.37
CA LEU A 310 -8.22 -6.65 13.62
C LEU A 310 -9.19 -5.47 13.60
N ALA A 311 -9.23 -4.69 12.51
CA ALA A 311 -10.13 -3.55 12.41
C ALA A 311 -11.61 -3.97 12.46
N ALA A 312 -11.99 -5.06 11.77
CA ALA A 312 -13.33 -5.63 11.84
C ALA A 312 -13.65 -6.17 13.26
N SER A 313 -12.69 -6.83 13.91
CA SER A 313 -12.83 -7.31 15.29
C SER A 313 -13.04 -6.16 16.29
N LEU A 314 -12.30 -5.06 16.14
CA LEU A 314 -12.46 -3.86 16.95
C LEU A 314 -13.83 -3.20 16.72
N ALA A 315 -14.28 -3.12 15.46
CA ALA A 315 -15.60 -2.60 15.11
C ALA A 315 -16.73 -3.43 15.74
N ALA A 316 -16.62 -4.76 15.70
CA ALA A 316 -17.54 -5.69 16.36
C ALA A 316 -17.59 -5.52 17.88
N LYS A 317 -16.52 -5.03 18.52
CA LYS A 317 -16.48 -4.66 19.95
C LYS A 317 -16.77 -3.16 20.20
N GLY A 318 -17.35 -2.45 19.23
CA GLY A 318 -17.77 -1.04 19.35
C GLY A 318 -16.63 -0.01 19.26
N THR A 319 -15.40 -0.43 18.95
CA THR A 319 -14.23 0.46 18.79
C THR A 319 -14.08 0.90 17.35
N MET A 320 -13.86 2.19 17.09
CA MET A 320 -13.55 2.67 15.75
C MET A 320 -12.08 2.42 15.41
N ALA A 321 -11.82 1.52 14.45
CA ALA A 321 -10.51 1.32 13.85
C ALA A 321 -10.46 1.94 12.44
N ARG A 322 -9.34 2.56 12.07
CA ARG A 322 -9.07 3.04 10.72
C ARG A 322 -7.70 2.53 10.26
N ILE A 323 -7.67 1.90 9.10
CA ILE A 323 -6.46 1.30 8.54
C ILE A 323 -5.74 2.34 7.67
N VAL A 324 -4.46 2.56 7.93
CA VAL A 324 -3.57 3.33 7.08
C VAL A 324 -2.96 2.38 6.04
N THR A 325 -3.23 2.64 4.77
CA THR A 325 -2.78 1.83 3.63
C THR A 325 -2.01 2.68 2.61
N GLY A 326 -1.24 2.01 1.74
CA GLY A 326 -0.37 2.65 0.75
C GLY A 326 1.07 2.88 1.27
N PRO A 327 1.92 3.60 0.50
CA PRO A 327 3.28 3.93 0.91
C PRO A 327 3.27 4.93 2.07
N ALA A 328 3.14 4.40 3.29
CA ALA A 328 3.15 5.15 4.52
C ALA A 328 4.58 5.54 4.88
N SER A 329 5.06 6.65 4.32
CA SER A 329 6.33 7.22 4.75
C SER A 329 6.28 7.59 6.24
N THR A 330 7.44 7.55 6.88
CA THR A 330 7.66 7.92 8.27
C THR A 330 7.02 9.27 8.62
N HIS A 331 7.24 10.29 7.78
CA HIS A 331 6.64 11.63 7.93
C HIS A 331 5.10 11.59 7.86
N ARG A 332 4.53 10.95 6.81
CA ARG A 332 3.08 10.87 6.62
C ARG A 332 2.40 10.14 7.78
N SER A 333 3.08 9.17 8.39
CA SER A 333 2.57 8.43 9.54
C SER A 333 2.45 9.31 10.79
N VAL A 334 3.48 10.10 11.10
CA VAL A 334 3.44 11.11 12.17
C VAL A 334 2.36 12.15 11.89
N GLU A 335 2.28 12.66 10.66
CA GLU A 335 1.29 13.65 10.22
C GLU A 335 -0.17 13.15 10.37
N LEU A 336 -0.43 11.88 10.03
CA LEU A 336 -1.73 11.22 10.28
C LEU A 336 -2.05 11.11 11.78
N VAL A 337 -1.07 10.78 12.63
CA VAL A 337 -1.25 10.75 14.09
C VAL A 337 -1.55 12.17 14.62
N THR A 338 -0.86 13.20 14.12
CA THR A 338 -1.14 14.62 14.45
C THR A 338 -2.59 15.02 14.15
N MET A 339 -3.09 14.65 12.96
CA MET A 339 -4.41 15.03 12.47
C MET A 339 -5.54 14.24 13.13
N VAL A 340 -5.38 12.91 13.27
CA VAL A 340 -6.42 12.01 13.79
C VAL A 340 -6.47 12.00 15.31
N ARG A 341 -5.33 12.22 15.98
CA ARG A 341 -5.16 12.09 17.44
C ARG A 341 -5.75 10.77 17.98
N PRO A 342 -5.25 9.63 17.50
CA PRO A 342 -5.76 8.33 17.92
C PRO A 342 -5.56 8.10 19.43
N ALA A 343 -6.40 7.24 20.00
CA ALA A 343 -6.23 6.76 21.37
C ALA A 343 -5.18 5.64 21.48
N ALA A 344 -4.92 4.92 20.38
CA ALA A 344 -3.85 3.94 20.25
C ALA A 344 -3.42 3.79 18.78
N VAL A 345 -2.15 3.47 18.55
CA VAL A 345 -1.60 3.09 17.24
C VAL A 345 -1.25 1.61 17.27
N VAL A 346 -1.56 0.89 16.19
CA VAL A 346 -1.32 -0.54 16.07
C VAL A 346 -0.61 -0.87 14.76
N LEU A 347 0.43 -1.70 14.81
CA LEU A 347 0.96 -2.40 13.65
C LEU A 347 0.57 -3.87 13.78
N ALA A 348 -0.20 -4.41 12.82
CA ALA A 348 -0.66 -5.80 12.85
C ALA A 348 -0.20 -6.52 11.57
N THR A 349 0.70 -7.49 11.71
CA THR A 349 1.39 -8.11 10.57
C THR A 349 1.73 -9.58 10.82
N THR A 350 1.70 -10.40 9.76
CA THR A 350 2.23 -11.78 9.76
C THR A 350 3.69 -11.86 9.31
N GLN A 351 4.30 -10.74 8.89
CA GLN A 351 5.69 -10.75 8.44
C GLN A 351 6.66 -11.19 9.54
N THR A 352 7.65 -12.00 9.17
CA THR A 352 8.69 -12.47 10.09
C THR A 352 9.62 -11.34 10.54
N ARG A 353 9.86 -10.37 9.65
CA ARG A 353 10.66 -9.15 9.89
C ARG A 353 10.02 -7.95 9.17
N PRO A 354 8.97 -7.34 9.73
CA PRO A 354 8.39 -6.11 9.18
C PRO A 354 9.36 -4.95 9.34
N ALA A 355 9.33 -3.98 8.42
CA ALA A 355 9.95 -2.67 8.63
C ALA A 355 9.23 -1.93 9.78
N LEU A 356 10.01 -1.39 10.72
CA LEU A 356 9.50 -0.75 11.95
C LEU A 356 9.70 0.78 11.97
N ASP A 357 10.04 1.41 10.85
CA ASP A 357 10.32 2.86 10.79
C ASP A 357 9.13 3.72 11.25
N VAL A 358 7.91 3.28 10.91
CA VAL A 358 6.65 3.88 11.38
C VAL A 358 6.52 3.80 12.91
N VAL A 359 6.87 2.64 13.49
CA VAL A 359 6.80 2.41 14.94
C VAL A 359 7.80 3.30 15.67
N HIS A 360 9.04 3.39 15.16
CA HIS A 360 10.07 4.27 15.73
C HIS A 360 9.67 5.74 15.70
N ALA A 361 9.26 6.27 14.55
CA ALA A 361 8.99 7.71 14.44
C ALA A 361 7.69 8.15 15.11
N VAL A 362 6.66 7.28 15.15
CA VAL A 362 5.46 7.56 15.96
C VAL A 362 5.82 7.55 17.45
N HIS A 363 6.68 6.64 17.91
CA HIS A 363 7.14 6.63 19.30
C HIS A 363 8.02 7.85 19.64
N GLU A 364 8.93 8.25 18.75
CA GLU A 364 9.79 9.43 18.94
C GLU A 364 8.98 10.73 18.99
N ALA A 365 7.98 10.89 18.10
CA ALA A 365 7.11 12.06 18.08
C ALA A 365 6.06 12.06 19.21
N TYR A 366 5.63 10.89 19.66
CA TYR A 366 4.56 10.70 20.64
C TYR A 366 4.90 9.61 21.67
N PRO A 367 5.85 9.88 22.60
CA PRO A 367 6.29 8.87 23.56
C PRO A 367 5.18 8.39 24.52
N ASP A 368 4.16 9.23 24.78
CA ASP A 368 3.02 8.92 25.65
C ASP A 368 1.86 8.19 24.92
N LEU A 369 1.93 8.01 23.59
CA LEU A 369 0.88 7.37 22.80
C LEU A 369 1.03 5.84 22.83
N PRO A 370 0.01 5.07 23.26
CA PRO A 370 0.06 3.62 23.25
C PRO A 370 0.28 3.06 21.84
N LEU A 371 1.32 2.23 21.69
CA LEU A 371 1.80 1.71 20.42
C LEU A 371 1.94 0.19 20.50
N LEU A 372 1.01 -0.53 19.87
CA LEU A 372 0.94 -1.99 19.96
C LEU A 372 1.43 -2.63 18.66
N VAL A 373 2.41 -3.53 18.77
CA VAL A 373 3.05 -4.19 17.63
C VAL A 373 2.73 -5.69 17.68
N GLY A 374 1.72 -6.08 16.91
CA GLY A 374 1.31 -7.45 16.70
C GLY A 374 2.21 -8.15 15.69
N MET A 375 3.12 -9.00 16.17
CA MET A 375 4.01 -9.81 15.33
C MET A 375 4.21 -11.21 15.92
N ARG A 376 3.93 -12.25 15.11
CA ARG A 376 4.02 -13.66 15.54
C ARG A 376 5.47 -14.12 15.77
N ALA A 377 6.42 -13.64 14.97
CA ALA A 377 7.82 -14.06 15.01
C ALA A 377 8.69 -13.21 15.95
N ASP A 378 9.63 -13.83 16.68
CA ASP A 378 10.59 -13.14 17.55
C ASP A 378 11.78 -12.51 16.79
N ALA A 379 11.90 -12.74 15.46
CA ALA A 379 13.07 -12.33 14.67
C ALA A 379 13.28 -10.81 14.57
N ALA A 380 12.22 -10.01 14.72
CA ALA A 380 12.27 -8.54 14.82
C ALA A 380 11.93 -8.02 16.24
N ALA A 381 11.96 -8.88 17.27
CA ALA A 381 11.67 -8.46 18.64
C ALA A 381 12.65 -7.41 19.17
N VAL A 382 13.93 -7.54 18.80
CA VAL A 382 15.02 -6.66 19.22
C VAL A 382 14.98 -5.29 18.54
N ASP A 383 14.24 -5.18 17.44
CA ASP A 383 14.10 -3.97 16.64
C ASP A 383 12.85 -3.15 17.05
N VAL A 384 12.06 -3.61 18.03
CA VAL A 384 10.93 -2.85 18.58
C VAL A 384 11.46 -1.79 19.56
N PRO A 385 11.10 -0.50 19.41
CA PRO A 385 11.59 0.55 20.31
C PRO A 385 11.16 0.29 21.76
N PHE A 386 12.10 0.50 22.69
CA PHE A 386 11.84 0.30 24.12
C PHE A 386 11.20 1.55 24.74
N GLY A 387 9.95 1.43 25.18
CA GLY A 387 9.24 2.47 25.91
C GLY A 387 8.07 1.90 26.72
N PRO A 388 7.61 2.59 27.79
CA PRO A 388 6.52 2.10 28.65
C PRO A 388 5.17 1.99 27.93
N THR A 389 5.03 2.69 26.81
CA THR A 389 3.84 2.76 25.93
C THR A 389 3.92 1.83 24.72
N VAL A 390 5.10 1.22 24.46
CA VAL A 390 5.31 0.32 23.32
C VAL A 390 5.14 -1.12 23.78
N GLN A 391 4.15 -1.82 23.22
CA GLN A 391 3.84 -3.20 23.59
C GLN A 391 3.96 -4.13 22.38
N ARG A 392 4.84 -5.12 22.46
CA ARG A 392 4.90 -6.20 21.47
C ARG A 392 3.93 -7.32 21.87
N VAL A 393 3.05 -7.72 20.95
CA VAL A 393 2.06 -8.79 21.18
C VAL A 393 2.22 -9.92 20.16
N ARG A 394 2.16 -11.17 20.63
CA ARG A 394 2.53 -12.37 19.84
C ARG A 394 1.36 -13.10 19.18
N SER A 395 0.13 -12.79 19.56
CA SER A 395 -1.09 -13.44 19.05
C SER A 395 -2.16 -12.41 18.71
N PHE A 396 -3.01 -12.74 17.75
CA PHE A 396 -4.11 -11.88 17.32
C PHE A 396 -5.07 -11.54 18.47
N ASN A 397 -5.54 -12.55 19.20
CA ASN A 397 -6.43 -12.35 20.35
C ASN A 397 -5.76 -11.58 21.50
N GLY A 398 -4.46 -11.76 21.71
CA GLY A 398 -3.70 -10.91 22.64
C GLY A 398 -3.72 -9.46 22.21
N LEU A 399 -3.42 -9.19 20.93
CA LEU A 399 -3.38 -7.82 20.39
C LEU A 399 -4.75 -7.14 20.50
N LEU A 400 -5.83 -7.84 20.15
CA LEU A 400 -7.19 -7.35 20.29
C LEU A 400 -7.51 -7.01 21.75
N HIS A 401 -7.14 -7.87 22.71
CA HIS A 401 -7.40 -7.62 24.13
C HIS A 401 -6.60 -6.43 24.68
N GLU A 402 -5.32 -6.28 24.33
CA GLU A 402 -4.50 -5.14 24.79
C GLU A 402 -5.01 -3.82 24.21
N VAL A 403 -5.37 -3.77 22.92
CA VAL A 403 -6.02 -2.59 22.32
C VAL A 403 -7.31 -2.25 23.07
N LEU A 404 -8.17 -3.23 23.34
CA LEU A 404 -9.41 -3.01 24.10
C LEU A 404 -9.18 -2.64 25.56
N ALA A 405 -8.05 -3.03 26.17
CA ALA A 405 -7.68 -2.65 27.52
C ALA A 405 -7.23 -1.18 27.59
N VAL A 406 -6.40 -0.74 26.64
CA VAL A 406 -5.96 0.67 26.50
C VAL A 406 -7.14 1.63 26.30
N LEU A 407 -8.23 1.16 25.68
CA LEU A 407 -9.39 1.98 25.34
C LEU A 407 -10.50 2.03 26.39
N ARG A 408 -10.36 1.35 27.54
CA ARG A 408 -11.33 1.42 28.64
C ARG A 408 -11.13 2.71 29.44
#